data_AF-A0A5J5K7P5-F1
#
_entry.id   AF-A0A5J5K7P5-F1
#
_cell.length_a   1.000
_cell.length_b   1.000
_cell.length_c   1.000
_cell.angle_alpha   90.00
_cell.angle_beta   90.00
_cell.angle_gamma   90.00
#
_symmetry.space_group_name_H-M   'P 1'
#
loop_
_entity.id
_entity.type
_entity.pdbx_description
1 polymer ?
#
loop_
_entity_poly.entity_id
_entity_poly.type
_entity_poly.pdbx_seq_one_letter_code
_entity_poly.pdbx_strand_id
1 'polypeptide(L)'
;MFRRTIAAAALALASAVVTAATAAPASADSIGCTASYVISSVWGGSQSHGALVQVTVRNSGSSAIKGWRVSWRYTDGTVVNQVGGAVSLPVIGLPGMYAFGNESYNGALPVGGSAVFSLLTSGGGSAAPAVTCTPS
;
A
#
# COMPACT_ATOMS: atom_id res chain seq x y z
N MET A 1 -27.20 75.90 50.95
CA MET A 1 -28.09 75.00 50.18
C MET A 1 -27.31 73.77 49.73
N PHE A 2 -27.97 72.68 49.34
CA PHE A 2 -27.36 71.34 49.19
C PHE A 2 -26.91 70.98 47.76
N ARG A 3 -25.76 70.29 47.64
CA ARG A 3 -25.40 69.18 46.70
C ARG A 3 -23.89 68.85 46.89
N ARG A 4 -23.33 67.62 46.95
CA ARG A 4 -23.60 66.27 46.36
C ARG A 4 -23.65 66.29 44.82
N THR A 5 -22.89 65.54 44.03
CA THR A 5 -21.81 64.53 44.24
C THR A 5 -20.93 64.55 42.95
N ILE A 6 -19.99 63.67 42.57
CA ILE A 6 -19.67 62.25 42.88
C ILE A 6 -18.15 62.01 42.66
N ALA A 7 -17.66 60.76 42.70
CA ALA A 7 -16.31 60.36 42.28
C ALA A 7 -16.35 59.32 41.15
N ALA A 8 -15.29 59.22 40.33
CA ALA A 8 -15.13 58.17 39.32
C ALA A 8 -13.65 57.81 39.12
N ALA A 9 -13.29 56.56 39.39
CA ALA A 9 -12.00 55.99 39.00
C ALA A 9 -12.19 55.13 37.73
N ALA A 10 -11.35 55.31 36.72
CA ALA A 10 -11.39 54.52 35.50
C ALA A 10 -10.41 53.33 35.62
N LEU A 11 -10.90 52.10 35.43
CA LEU A 11 -10.05 50.91 35.39
C LEU A 11 -9.27 50.87 34.08
N ALA A 12 -7.97 50.58 34.17
CA ALA A 12 -7.17 50.19 33.00
C ALA A 12 -7.45 48.71 32.67
N LEU A 13 -7.84 48.43 31.43
CA LEU A 13 -8.02 47.07 30.91
C LEU A 13 -6.75 46.62 30.19
N ALA A 14 -6.12 45.56 30.68
CA ALA A 14 -4.98 44.91 30.03
C ALA A 14 -5.46 43.77 29.12
N SER A 15 -5.25 43.91 27.81
CA SER A 15 -5.64 42.90 26.82
C SER A 15 -4.64 41.74 26.77
N ALA A 16 -5.06 40.56 27.23
CA ALA A 16 -4.26 39.33 27.08
C ALA A 16 -4.38 38.77 25.65
N VAL A 17 -3.26 38.73 24.92
CA VAL A 17 -3.19 38.10 23.59
C VAL A 17 -3.01 36.60 23.76
N VAL A 18 -4.05 35.81 23.44
CA VAL A 18 -3.99 34.35 23.45
C VAL A 18 -3.47 33.85 22.10
N THR A 19 -2.18 33.50 22.04
CA THR A 19 -1.60 32.82 20.88
C THR A 19 -2.03 31.35 20.85
N ALA A 20 -3.12 31.06 20.13
CA ALA A 20 -3.56 29.68 19.91
C ALA A 20 -2.55 28.92 19.04
N ALA A 21 -1.87 27.93 19.62
CA ALA A 21 -0.98 27.05 18.88
C ALA A 21 -1.81 26.08 18.01
N THR A 22 -1.75 26.24 16.69
CA THR A 22 -2.37 25.31 15.74
C THR A 22 -1.60 24.00 15.72
N ALA A 23 -2.06 23.00 16.48
CA ALA A 23 -1.55 21.65 16.36
C ALA A 23 -1.77 21.15 14.92
N ALA A 24 -0.69 20.71 14.26
CA ALA A 24 -0.80 20.01 13.00
C ALA A 24 -1.63 18.72 13.20
N PRO A 25 -2.45 18.30 12.23
CA PRO A 25 -3.14 17.02 12.32
C PRO A 25 -2.10 15.91 12.45
N ALA A 26 -2.23 15.07 13.47
CA ALA A 26 -1.41 13.87 13.59
C ALA A 26 -1.65 12.99 12.36
N SER A 27 -0.59 12.65 11.63
CA SER A 27 -0.66 11.71 10.52
C SER A 27 -1.24 10.39 11.02
N ALA A 28 -2.47 10.07 10.61
CA ALA A 28 -3.15 8.86 11.04
C ALA A 28 -2.35 7.63 10.59
N ASP A 29 -2.14 6.69 11.51
CA ASP A 29 -1.38 5.49 11.19
C ASP A 29 -2.05 4.66 10.11
N SER A 30 -1.28 4.38 9.06
CA SER A 30 -1.74 3.68 7.87
C SER A 30 -0.96 2.38 7.70
N ILE A 31 -1.69 1.29 7.50
CA ILE A 31 -1.14 -0.01 7.13
C ILE A 31 -1.34 -0.16 5.63
N GLY A 32 -0.26 -0.07 4.85
CA GLY A 32 -0.32 0.02 3.39
C GLY A 32 0.57 -0.99 2.71
N CYS A 33 0.08 -1.59 1.62
CA CYS A 33 0.91 -2.34 0.69
C CYS A 33 0.64 -1.89 -0.75
N THR A 34 1.70 -1.80 -1.55
CA THR A 34 1.62 -1.74 -3.02
C THR A 34 2.46 -2.87 -3.62
N ALA A 35 2.10 -3.30 -4.83
CA ALA A 35 2.91 -4.24 -5.59
C ALA A 35 3.04 -3.77 -7.05
N SER A 36 4.24 -3.87 -7.61
CA SER A 36 4.51 -3.60 -9.03
C SER A 36 4.87 -4.89 -9.76
N TYR A 37 4.24 -5.11 -10.91
CA TYR A 37 4.42 -6.29 -11.76
C TYR A 37 5.22 -5.89 -12.99
N VAL A 38 6.34 -6.58 -13.24
CA VAL A 38 7.23 -6.33 -14.38
C VAL A 38 7.40 -7.62 -15.16
N ILE A 39 7.19 -7.56 -16.47
CA ILE A 39 7.55 -8.64 -17.40
C ILE A 39 9.04 -8.44 -17.75
N SER A 40 9.90 -9.28 -17.17
CA SER A 40 11.37 -9.14 -17.28
C SER A 40 11.93 -9.80 -18.54
N SER A 41 11.24 -10.80 -19.09
CA SER A 41 11.55 -11.41 -20.38
C SER A 41 10.32 -12.13 -20.95
N VAL A 42 10.21 -12.20 -22.27
CA VAL A 42 9.21 -13.00 -23.01
C VAL A 42 9.92 -13.86 -24.05
N TRP A 43 9.37 -15.04 -24.35
CA TRP A 43 9.88 -15.92 -25.40
C TRP A 43 8.76 -16.68 -26.10
N GLY A 44 9.13 -17.28 -27.23
CA GLY A 44 8.25 -18.11 -28.05
C GLY A 44 7.64 -17.35 -29.22
N GLY A 45 6.53 -17.89 -29.73
CA GLY A 45 5.84 -17.46 -30.94
C GLY A 45 4.51 -18.19 -31.08
N SER A 46 3.86 -18.07 -32.24
CA SER A 46 2.45 -18.44 -32.52
C SER A 46 1.88 -19.75 -31.94
N GLN A 47 2.70 -20.72 -31.54
CA GLN A 47 2.26 -22.02 -31.00
C GLN A 47 2.54 -22.19 -29.49
N SER A 48 3.46 -21.40 -28.93
CA SER A 48 3.90 -21.46 -27.53
C SER A 48 4.48 -20.11 -27.13
N HIS A 49 3.90 -19.45 -26.14
CA HIS A 49 4.41 -18.21 -25.53
C HIS A 49 4.66 -18.42 -24.02
N GLY A 50 5.63 -17.70 -23.47
CA GLY A 50 5.89 -17.66 -22.02
C GLY A 50 6.69 -16.44 -21.59
N ALA A 51 6.67 -16.16 -20.29
CA ALA A 51 7.31 -14.99 -19.71
C ALA A 51 7.96 -15.27 -18.34
N LEU A 52 9.04 -14.55 -18.06
CA LEU A 52 9.61 -14.39 -16.73
C LEU A 52 9.10 -13.07 -16.17
N VAL A 53 8.49 -13.14 -14.99
CA VAL A 53 7.85 -12.01 -14.32
C VAL A 53 8.55 -11.79 -12.99
N GLN A 54 8.74 -10.52 -12.63
CA GLN A 54 9.16 -10.10 -11.30
C GLN A 54 8.06 -9.23 -10.68
N VAL A 55 7.68 -9.54 -9.44
CA VAL A 55 6.72 -8.76 -8.66
C VAL A 55 7.41 -8.24 -7.41
N THR A 56 7.48 -6.92 -7.29
CA THR A 56 8.04 -6.24 -6.11
C THR A 56 6.89 -5.79 -5.21
N VAL A 57 6.89 -6.27 -3.98
CA VAL A 57 5.91 -5.95 -2.94
C VAL A 57 6.53 -4.94 -1.99
N ARG A 58 5.84 -3.84 -1.68
CA ARG A 58 6.38 -2.76 -0.84
C ARG A 58 5.38 -2.33 0.22
N ASN A 59 5.86 -2.16 1.45
CA ASN A 59 5.11 -1.47 2.49
C ASN A 59 5.02 0.03 2.15
N SER A 60 3.80 0.51 1.95
CA SER A 60 3.48 1.89 1.55
C SER A 60 2.80 2.70 2.66
N GLY A 61 2.60 2.12 3.85
CA GLY A 61 2.00 2.79 5.01
C GLY A 61 3.03 3.47 5.92
N SER A 62 2.56 4.00 7.06
CA SER A 62 3.39 4.56 8.14
C SER A 62 3.82 3.52 9.20
N SER A 63 3.25 2.32 9.16
CA SER A 63 3.53 1.24 10.12
C SER A 63 4.13 -0.01 9.45
N ALA A 64 4.94 -0.78 10.18
CA ALA A 64 5.51 -2.04 9.69
C ALA A 64 4.43 -3.13 9.52
N ILE A 65 4.58 -4.00 8.51
CA ILE A 65 3.65 -5.11 8.22
C ILE A 65 4.32 -6.45 8.49
N LYS A 66 3.54 -7.48 8.85
CA LYS A 66 4.05 -8.80 9.28
C LYS A 66 3.99 -9.85 8.17
N GLY A 67 2.99 -9.75 7.31
CA GLY A 67 2.91 -10.44 6.04
C GLY A 67 2.37 -9.55 4.94
N TRP A 68 2.26 -10.13 3.75
CA TRP A 68 1.66 -9.49 2.59
C TRP A 68 0.94 -10.52 1.72
N ARG A 69 -0.13 -10.07 1.07
CA ARG A 69 -0.91 -10.85 0.10
C ARG A 69 -1.05 -10.04 -1.18
N VAL A 70 -0.67 -10.62 -2.30
CA VAL A 70 -0.82 -10.02 -3.64
C VAL A 70 -1.78 -10.85 -4.46
N SER A 71 -2.68 -10.22 -5.22
CA SER A 71 -3.64 -10.93 -6.07
C SER A 71 -4.08 -10.11 -7.28
N TRP A 72 -4.41 -10.81 -8.36
CA TRP A 72 -4.91 -10.24 -9.61
C TRP A 72 -5.68 -11.29 -10.41
N ARG A 73 -6.12 -10.90 -11.62
CA ARG A 73 -6.73 -11.79 -12.61
C ARG A 73 -6.04 -11.65 -13.95
N TYR A 74 -5.67 -12.76 -14.58
CA TYR A 74 -5.34 -12.79 -16.01
C TYR A 74 -6.61 -13.00 -16.85
N THR A 75 -6.70 -12.30 -17.98
CA THR A 75 -7.83 -12.37 -18.93
C THR A 75 -7.39 -12.70 -20.35
N ASP A 76 -6.09 -12.90 -20.57
CA ASP A 76 -5.43 -13.15 -21.85
C ASP A 76 -5.01 -14.63 -22.05
N GLY A 77 -5.42 -15.51 -21.13
CA GLY A 77 -5.00 -16.91 -21.13
C GLY A 77 -3.64 -17.19 -20.48
N THR A 78 -3.02 -16.22 -19.81
CA THR A 78 -1.81 -16.47 -19.01
C THR A 78 -2.09 -17.46 -17.87
N VAL A 79 -1.24 -18.48 -17.76
CA VAL A 79 -1.16 -19.40 -16.62
C VAL A 79 0.20 -19.30 -15.93
N VAL A 80 0.20 -19.45 -14.61
CA VAL A 80 1.41 -19.51 -13.79
C VAL A 80 1.85 -20.97 -13.65
N ASN A 81 3.08 -21.27 -14.07
CA ASN A 81 3.66 -22.61 -14.04
C ASN A 81 4.56 -22.82 -12.80
N GLN A 82 5.29 -21.78 -12.40
CA GLN A 82 6.11 -21.78 -11.18
C GLN A 82 6.09 -20.41 -10.51
N VAL A 83 6.33 -20.40 -9.20
CA VAL A 83 6.54 -19.22 -8.36
C VAL A 83 7.82 -19.42 -7.52
N GLY A 84 8.56 -18.35 -7.27
CA GLY A 84 9.72 -18.35 -6.37
C GLY A 84 9.75 -17.10 -5.49
N GLY A 85 9.95 -17.28 -4.18
CA GLY A 85 9.92 -16.19 -3.19
C GLY A 85 8.52 -15.81 -2.68
N ALA A 86 7.50 -16.59 -3.03
CA ALA A 86 6.13 -16.44 -2.55
C ALA A 86 5.40 -17.79 -2.55
N VAL A 87 4.46 -17.98 -1.63
CA VAL A 87 3.57 -19.15 -1.62
C VAL A 87 2.29 -18.87 -2.41
N SER A 88 1.87 -19.81 -3.26
CA SER A 88 0.56 -19.74 -3.92
C SER A 88 -0.56 -19.92 -2.88
N LEU A 89 -1.54 -19.02 -2.90
CA LEU A 89 -2.68 -19.06 -1.98
C LEU A 89 -3.96 -19.52 -2.68
N PRO A 90 -4.88 -20.19 -1.96
CA PRO A 90 -6.19 -20.52 -2.52
C PRO A 90 -6.97 -19.25 -2.92
N VAL A 91 -7.75 -19.39 -3.98
CA VAL A 91 -8.63 -18.36 -4.53
C VAL A 91 -10.02 -18.95 -4.77
N ILE A 92 -11.05 -18.13 -4.55
CA ILE A 92 -12.44 -18.42 -4.91
C ILE A 92 -12.89 -17.25 -5.78
N GLY A 93 -13.41 -17.52 -6.98
CA GLY A 93 -13.81 -16.49 -7.92
C GLY A 93 -13.77 -16.94 -9.37
N LEU A 94 -13.56 -15.99 -10.28
CA LEU A 94 -13.58 -16.20 -11.72
C LEU A 94 -12.31 -16.92 -12.24
N PRO A 95 -12.37 -17.61 -13.39
CA PRO A 95 -11.19 -18.19 -14.04
C PRO A 95 -10.09 -17.14 -14.29
N GLY A 96 -8.83 -17.55 -14.10
CA GLY A 96 -7.65 -16.70 -14.23
C GLY A 96 -7.30 -15.87 -12.99
N MET A 97 -8.03 -16.01 -11.87
CA MET A 97 -7.64 -15.43 -10.57
C MET A 97 -6.38 -16.12 -10.02
N TYR A 98 -5.44 -15.33 -9.51
CA TYR A 98 -4.26 -15.80 -8.79
C TYR A 98 -4.03 -14.98 -7.52
N ALA A 99 -3.49 -15.62 -6.49
CA ALA A 99 -3.07 -14.96 -5.26
C ALA A 99 -1.81 -15.59 -4.68
N PHE A 100 -0.96 -14.75 -4.09
CA PHE A 100 0.33 -15.11 -3.53
C PHE A 100 0.51 -14.48 -2.16
N GLY A 101 1.15 -15.19 -1.25
CA GLY A 101 1.53 -14.73 0.08
C GLY A 101 3.04 -14.77 0.28
N ASN A 102 3.50 -14.11 1.33
CA ASN A 102 4.90 -14.16 1.72
C ASN A 102 5.38 -15.57 2.09
N GLU A 103 6.65 -15.81 1.88
CA GLU A 103 7.38 -16.91 2.52
C GLU A 103 7.63 -16.61 4.00
N SER A 104 8.03 -17.62 4.77
CA SER A 104 8.35 -17.50 6.20
C SER A 104 9.46 -16.48 6.51
N TYR A 105 10.33 -16.19 5.53
CA TYR A 105 11.50 -15.32 5.69
C TYR A 105 11.34 -13.91 5.10
N ASN A 106 10.26 -13.60 4.37
CA ASN A 106 10.10 -12.31 3.65
C ASN A 106 8.77 -11.57 3.87
N GLY A 107 7.96 -11.99 4.85
CA GLY A 107 6.69 -11.31 5.18
C GLY A 107 6.84 -9.99 5.94
N ALA A 108 7.79 -9.92 6.88
CA ALA A 108 7.97 -8.77 7.74
C ALA A 108 8.65 -7.62 6.99
N LEU A 109 7.89 -6.59 6.62
CA LEU A 109 8.39 -5.43 5.88
C LEU A 109 8.29 -4.15 6.73
N PRO A 110 9.44 -3.50 7.07
CA PRO A 110 9.43 -2.19 7.71
C PRO A 110 8.84 -1.13 6.78
N VAL A 111 8.57 0.07 7.31
CA VAL A 111 8.05 1.22 6.53
C VAL A 111 8.94 1.48 5.32
N GLY A 112 8.33 1.46 4.12
CA GLY A 112 9.04 1.65 2.86
C GLY A 112 9.92 0.47 2.40
N GLY A 113 10.03 -0.60 3.18
CA GLY A 113 10.73 -1.84 2.84
C GLY A 113 9.95 -2.73 1.88
N SER A 114 10.64 -3.68 1.24
CA SER A 114 10.09 -4.47 0.13
C SER A 114 10.56 -5.92 0.11
N ALA A 115 9.68 -6.81 -0.35
CA ALA A 115 10.00 -8.18 -0.80
C ALA A 115 9.89 -8.27 -2.33
N VAL A 116 10.49 -9.30 -2.91
CA VAL A 116 10.40 -9.58 -4.36
C VAL A 116 10.13 -11.07 -4.54
N PHE A 117 9.21 -11.40 -5.44
CA PHE A 117 8.99 -12.77 -5.91
C PHE A 117 8.96 -12.81 -7.45
N SER A 118 9.16 -14.00 -8.02
CA SER A 118 9.15 -14.22 -9.46
C SER A 118 8.13 -15.27 -9.88
N LEU A 119 7.68 -15.19 -11.13
CA LEU A 119 6.81 -16.18 -11.76
C LEU A 119 7.39 -16.62 -13.11
N LEU A 120 7.16 -17.89 -13.42
CA LEU A 120 7.31 -18.47 -14.75
C LEU A 120 5.92 -18.71 -15.32
N THR A 121 5.58 -18.06 -16.43
CA THR A 121 4.23 -18.15 -17.04
C THR A 121 4.24 -18.68 -18.47
N SER A 122 3.07 -19.10 -18.95
CA SER A 122 2.83 -19.46 -20.36
C SER A 122 1.41 -19.11 -20.80
N GLY A 123 1.12 -19.26 -22.10
CA GLY A 123 -0.19 -18.98 -22.69
C GLY A 123 -0.26 -17.55 -23.21
N GLY A 124 -0.82 -16.64 -22.41
CA GLY A 124 -0.71 -15.19 -22.62
C GLY A 124 0.65 -14.64 -22.16
N GLY A 125 0.64 -13.43 -21.59
CA GLY A 125 1.79 -12.87 -20.86
C GLY A 125 2.41 -11.61 -21.45
N SER A 126 1.80 -11.03 -22.50
CA SER A 126 2.27 -9.80 -23.15
C SER A 126 1.79 -8.51 -22.45
N ALA A 127 0.93 -8.61 -21.43
CA ALA A 127 0.38 -7.47 -20.71
C ALA A 127 0.46 -7.69 -19.19
N ALA A 128 0.79 -6.63 -18.44
CA ALA A 128 0.76 -6.65 -16.98
C ALA A 128 -0.71 -6.56 -16.49
N PRO A 129 -1.16 -7.44 -15.57
CA PRO A 129 -2.50 -7.36 -14.99
C PRO A 129 -2.59 -6.22 -13.97
N ALA A 130 -3.81 -5.77 -13.66
CA ALA A 130 -4.04 -4.88 -12.52
C ALA A 130 -3.82 -5.66 -11.21
N VAL A 131 -2.86 -5.23 -10.40
CA VAL A 131 -2.43 -5.92 -9.18
C VAL A 131 -2.92 -5.22 -7.92
N THR A 132 -3.57 -5.99 -7.04
CA THR A 132 -3.90 -5.58 -5.66
C THR A 132 -2.87 -6.17 -4.70
N CYS A 133 -2.36 -5.38 -3.75
CA CYS A 133 -1.72 -5.89 -2.54
C CYS A 133 -2.54 -5.51 -1.30
N THR A 134 -2.58 -6.40 -0.32
CA THR A 134 -3.07 -6.14 1.03
C THR A 134 -2.02 -6.55 2.06
N PRO A 135 -1.82 -5.77 3.14
CA PRO A 135 -1.02 -6.21 4.28
C PRO A 135 -1.67 -7.41 4.97
N SER A 136 -0.88 -8.18 5.72
CA SER A 136 -1.32 -9.33 6.53
C SER A 136 -0.51 -9.47 7.82
#